data_AF-A0A4R5CWA6-F1
#
_entry.id   AF-A0A4R5CWA6-F1
#
_cell.length_a   1.000
_cell.length_b   1.000
_cell.length_c   1.000
_cell.angle_alpha   90.00
_cell.angle_beta   90.00
_cell.angle_gamma   90.00
#
_symmetry.space_group_name_H-M   'P 1'
#
loop_
_entity.id
_entity.type
_entity.pdbx_description
1 polymer ?
#
loop_
_entity_poly.entity_id
_entity_poly.type
_entity_poly.pdbx_seq_one_letter_code
_entity_poly.pdbx_strand_id
1 'polypeptide(L)'
;MAAHRAPRSRPRHARRSARRPRGLRFLIPLLALAVAFVGGVATATAGGGYLREADVDNPIASRGCVIRFDTLSRSGASVVPRIHANETHACVGVTSLSVDWSSGSSRGDLILNNTGGPGAVVSVTVEEDESLAARDIQCGPSGGGTTTRIRCYRDGVKIPAYSLEMYGKNVNLWVGWDMWMGEL
;
A
#
# COMPACT_ATOMS: atom_id res chain seq x y z
N MET A 1 22.13 -31.31 -58.93
CA MET A 1 21.26 -30.94 -60.07
C MET A 1 20.36 -29.79 -59.64
N ALA A 2 20.34 -28.71 -60.43
CA ALA A 2 19.44 -27.53 -60.46
C ALA A 2 19.12 -26.83 -59.10
N ALA A 3 19.60 -25.64 -58.73
CA ALA A 3 19.76 -24.34 -59.40
C ALA A 3 18.45 -23.60 -59.75
N HIS A 4 18.12 -22.53 -59.01
CA HIS A 4 17.63 -21.21 -59.50
C HIS A 4 17.37 -20.27 -58.30
N ARG A 5 18.27 -19.33 -57.99
CA ARG A 5 18.40 -17.92 -58.44
C ARG A 5 17.27 -16.96 -58.00
N ALA A 6 17.75 -15.86 -57.39
CA ALA A 6 17.13 -14.63 -56.86
C ALA A 6 16.52 -13.73 -57.98
N PRO A 7 16.26 -12.39 -57.86
CA PRO A 7 16.34 -11.43 -56.73
C PRO A 7 15.23 -10.32 -56.65
N ARG A 8 15.33 -9.46 -55.61
CA ARG A 8 15.05 -7.99 -55.51
C ARG A 8 13.89 -7.35 -56.31
N SER A 9 13.10 -6.52 -55.63
CA SER A 9 12.95 -5.10 -56.02
C SER A 9 12.28 -4.23 -54.94
N ARG A 10 12.94 -3.13 -54.55
CA ARG A 10 12.30 -1.89 -54.08
C ARG A 10 12.29 -0.93 -55.27
N PRO A 11 11.23 -0.14 -55.44
CA PRO A 11 11.36 1.17 -56.08
C PRO A 11 11.10 2.29 -55.07
N ARG A 12 12.09 3.18 -54.95
CA ARG A 12 11.90 4.59 -54.58
C ARG A 12 11.40 5.34 -55.81
N HIS A 13 10.35 6.14 -55.67
CA HIS A 13 10.09 7.36 -56.44
C HIS A 13 9.02 8.17 -55.70
N ALA A 14 8.89 9.49 -55.77
CA ALA A 14 9.78 10.64 -55.96
C ALA A 14 8.87 11.88 -56.03
N ARG A 15 9.49 13.07 -55.88
CA ARG A 15 9.05 14.43 -56.25
C ARG A 15 8.30 15.21 -55.17
N ARG A 16 8.93 16.25 -54.58
CA ARG A 16 9.29 17.60 -55.10
C ARG A 16 8.08 18.45 -55.51
N SER A 17 7.85 19.50 -54.72
CA SER A 17 7.55 20.86 -55.19
C SER A 17 7.85 21.80 -54.00
N ALA A 18 8.93 22.61 -54.01
CA ALA A 18 9.02 23.95 -54.60
C ALA A 18 7.91 24.90 -54.06
N ARG A 19 8.12 26.13 -53.62
CA ARG A 19 9.22 27.10 -53.63
C ARG A 19 8.81 28.22 -52.65
N ARG A 20 9.77 28.87 -51.98
CA ARG A 20 9.61 30.19 -51.32
C ARG A 20 9.26 31.29 -52.35
N PRO A 21 8.58 32.36 -51.92
CA PRO A 21 9.25 33.66 -51.82
C PRO A 21 8.91 34.36 -50.48
N ARG A 22 9.90 34.87 -49.74
CA ARG A 22 10.45 36.24 -49.80
C ARG A 22 9.42 37.35 -49.54
N GLY A 23 9.48 37.87 -48.32
CA GLY A 23 9.52 39.31 -48.06
C GLY A 23 8.17 39.99 -47.91
N LEU A 24 7.80 40.30 -46.67
CA LEU A 24 7.25 41.61 -46.37
C LEU A 24 7.57 41.97 -44.91
N ARG A 25 8.39 43.00 -44.76
CA ARG A 25 8.65 43.70 -43.50
C ARG A 25 7.35 44.37 -43.10
N PHE A 26 6.80 44.03 -41.94
CA PHE A 26 5.93 44.92 -41.20
C PHE A 26 6.33 44.91 -39.74
N LEU A 27 6.71 46.10 -39.31
CA LEU A 27 6.98 46.55 -37.96
C LEU A 27 5.67 46.68 -37.18
N ILE A 28 5.72 46.31 -35.88
CA ILE A 28 4.95 46.88 -34.74
C ILE A 28 3.46 46.44 -34.65
N PRO A 29 2.87 46.22 -33.44
CA PRO A 29 3.36 46.48 -32.08
C PRO A 29 3.41 45.24 -31.15
N LEU A 30 4.19 45.36 -30.08
CA LEU A 30 3.97 44.61 -28.84
C LEU A 30 2.53 44.88 -28.37
N LEU A 31 1.64 43.93 -28.57
CA LEU A 31 0.41 43.87 -27.79
C LEU A 31 0.79 43.23 -26.46
N ALA A 32 0.97 44.06 -25.43
CA ALA A 32 1.10 43.60 -24.06
C ALA A 32 -0.21 42.91 -23.66
N LEU A 33 -0.25 41.58 -23.81
CA LEU A 33 -1.29 40.76 -23.22
C LEU A 33 -1.00 40.73 -21.72
N ALA A 34 -1.53 41.72 -21.00
CA ALA A 34 -1.69 41.62 -19.56
C ALA A 34 -2.70 40.49 -19.30
N VAL A 35 -2.20 39.26 -19.24
CA VAL A 35 -2.93 38.16 -18.62
C VAL A 35 -3.01 38.54 -17.16
N ALA A 36 -4.14 39.15 -16.77
CA ALA A 36 -4.52 39.20 -15.38
C ALA A 36 -4.62 37.74 -14.93
N PHE A 37 -3.55 37.26 -14.31
CA PHE A 37 -3.62 36.12 -13.42
C PHE A 37 -4.57 36.57 -12.31
N VAL A 38 -5.87 36.34 -12.52
CA VAL A 38 -6.81 36.23 -11.43
C VAL A 38 -6.36 34.97 -10.71
N GLY A 39 -5.39 35.14 -9.82
CA GLY A 39 -5.03 34.17 -8.81
C GLY A 39 -6.25 34.01 -7.94
N GLY A 40 -7.16 33.15 -8.38
CA GLY A 40 -8.18 32.59 -7.51
C GLY A 40 -7.43 31.85 -6.42
N VAL A 41 -7.23 32.52 -5.28
CA VAL A 41 -6.92 31.83 -4.04
C VAL A 41 -8.15 30.98 -3.78
N ALA A 42 -8.09 29.72 -4.19
CA ALA A 42 -9.00 28.73 -3.68
C ALA A 42 -8.70 28.62 -2.19
N THR A 43 -9.41 29.38 -1.37
CA THR A 43 -9.53 29.07 0.05
C THR A 43 -10.25 27.73 0.10
N ALA A 44 -9.47 26.65 0.12
CA ALA A 44 -9.95 25.36 0.56
C ALA A 44 -10.44 25.58 2.00
N THR A 45 -11.76 25.73 2.16
CA THR A 45 -12.38 25.60 3.47
C THR A 45 -12.07 24.19 3.94
N ALA A 46 -11.12 24.08 4.87
CA ALA A 46 -10.69 22.84 5.46
C ALA A 46 -11.92 22.09 6.00
N GLY A 47 -12.08 20.83 5.57
CA GLY A 47 -12.98 19.88 6.21
C GLY A 47 -12.49 19.61 7.63
N GLY A 48 -12.90 20.44 8.58
CA GLY A 48 -12.48 20.40 9.97
C GLY A 48 -13.15 19.28 10.73
N GLY A 49 -12.50 18.12 10.79
CA GLY A 49 -12.92 17.01 11.66
C GLY A 49 -11.80 16.01 11.97
N TYR A 50 -10.87 15.80 11.04
CA TYR A 50 -9.80 14.79 11.14
C TYR A 50 -8.39 15.37 11.26
N LEU A 51 -8.21 16.65 10.95
CA LEU A 51 -6.96 17.35 11.16
C LEU A 51 -6.99 17.98 12.55
N ARG A 52 -5.97 17.68 13.35
CA ARG A 52 -5.76 18.23 14.70
C ARG A 52 -4.33 18.75 14.76
N GLU A 53 -4.14 19.88 15.43
CA GLU A 53 -2.79 20.34 15.75
C GLU A 53 -2.12 19.36 16.71
N ALA A 54 -0.80 19.23 16.60
CA ALA A 54 -0.04 18.43 17.54
C ALA A 54 -0.04 19.12 18.92
N ASP A 55 -0.50 18.41 19.94
CA ASP A 55 -0.57 18.88 21.31
C ASP A 55 -0.14 17.75 22.27
N VAL A 56 0.43 18.12 23.41
CA VAL A 56 0.88 17.17 24.45
C VAL A 56 -0.28 16.49 25.15
N ASP A 57 -1.45 17.13 25.16
CA ASP A 57 -2.68 16.64 25.80
C ASP A 57 -3.57 15.87 24.82
N ASN A 58 -3.11 15.64 23.58
CA ASN A 58 -3.83 14.85 22.60
C ASN A 58 -4.12 13.44 23.16
N PRO A 59 -5.41 13.04 23.27
CA PRO A 59 -5.77 11.78 23.91
C PRO A 59 -5.53 10.61 22.95
N ILE A 60 -4.32 10.06 22.95
CA ILE A 60 -3.95 8.90 22.13
C ILE A 60 -3.92 7.64 23.01
N ALA A 61 -4.57 6.58 22.54
CA ALA A 61 -4.47 5.25 23.14
C ALA A 61 -3.68 4.31 22.24
N SER A 62 -2.68 3.63 22.80
CA SER A 62 -1.94 2.58 22.10
C SER A 62 -2.63 1.23 22.28
N ARG A 63 -2.71 0.48 21.18
CA ARG A 63 -3.21 -0.89 21.11
C ARG A 63 -2.15 -1.74 20.43
N GLY A 64 -2.19 -3.05 20.67
CA GLY A 64 -1.24 -3.93 20.00
C GLY A 64 -1.41 -5.38 20.37
N CYS A 65 -0.85 -6.26 19.54
CA CYS A 65 -0.90 -7.69 19.74
C CYS A 65 0.22 -8.38 18.98
N VAL A 66 0.70 -9.50 19.53
CA VAL A 66 1.64 -10.38 18.84
C VAL A 66 0.86 -11.51 18.18
N ILE A 67 1.09 -11.71 16.89
CA ILE A 67 0.55 -12.83 16.13
C ILE A 67 1.65 -13.86 15.90
N ARG A 68 1.39 -15.11 16.26
CA ARG A 68 2.35 -16.21 16.20
C ARG A 68 1.97 -17.21 15.12
N PHE A 69 2.99 -17.72 14.42
CA PHE A 69 2.86 -18.67 13.32
C PHE A 69 3.54 -20.02 13.66
N ASP A 70 3.31 -20.51 14.88
CA ASP A 70 3.95 -21.74 15.42
C ASP A 70 3.06 -22.98 15.37
N THR A 71 1.84 -22.83 14.86
CA THR A 71 0.82 -23.88 14.87
C THR A 71 0.50 -24.28 13.45
N LEU A 72 0.51 -25.60 13.18
CA LEU A 72 0.05 -26.16 11.92
C LEU A 72 -1.40 -26.61 12.03
N SER A 73 -2.10 -26.63 10.91
CA SER A 73 -3.40 -27.29 10.80
C SER A 73 -3.27 -28.79 11.06
N ARG A 74 -4.40 -29.46 11.32
CA ARG A 74 -4.42 -30.90 11.64
C ARG A 74 -3.76 -31.76 10.57
N SER A 75 -3.81 -31.36 9.30
CA SER A 75 -3.17 -32.07 8.18
C SER A 75 -1.69 -31.71 7.99
N GLY A 76 -1.19 -30.68 8.67
CA GLY A 76 0.15 -30.13 8.44
C GLY A 76 0.29 -29.33 7.14
N ALA A 77 -0.80 -29.15 6.37
CA ALA A 77 -0.74 -28.52 5.06
C ALA A 77 -0.73 -26.99 5.09
N SER A 78 -0.97 -26.39 6.27
CA SER A 78 -1.05 -24.94 6.43
C SER A 78 -0.69 -24.50 7.83
N VAL A 79 -0.29 -23.25 7.98
CA VAL A 79 -0.15 -22.56 9.26
C VAL A 79 -1.51 -22.08 9.74
N VAL A 80 -1.71 -22.12 11.06
CA VAL A 80 -2.85 -21.53 11.76
C VAL A 80 -2.30 -20.39 12.63
N PRO A 81 -2.33 -19.14 12.15
CA PRO A 81 -1.92 -17.99 12.93
C PRO A 81 -2.80 -17.86 14.18
N ARG A 82 -2.21 -17.46 15.30
CA ARG A 82 -2.93 -17.27 16.56
C ARG A 82 -2.46 -16.01 17.27
N ILE A 83 -3.34 -15.46 18.09
CA ILE A 83 -2.94 -14.46 19.08
C ILE A 83 -1.94 -15.12 20.04
N HIS A 84 -0.80 -14.47 20.24
CA HIS A 84 0.18 -14.83 21.25
C HIS A 84 0.11 -13.85 22.41
N ALA A 85 -0.78 -14.17 23.35
CA ALA A 85 -0.90 -13.46 24.61
C ALA A 85 -0.39 -14.35 25.76
N ASN A 86 0.50 -13.81 26.59
CA ASN A 86 1.04 -14.47 27.78
C ASN A 86 1.56 -13.41 28.77
N GLU A 87 2.32 -13.84 29.78
CA GLU A 87 2.88 -12.96 30.82
C GLU A 87 3.86 -11.90 30.31
N THR A 88 4.44 -12.07 29.12
CA THR A 88 5.38 -11.11 28.52
C THR A 88 4.83 -10.38 27.30
N HIS A 89 3.72 -10.86 26.71
CA HIS A 89 3.08 -10.26 25.55
C HIS A 89 1.60 -10.03 25.84
N ALA A 90 1.22 -8.81 26.21
CA ALA A 90 -0.18 -8.44 26.31
C ALA A 90 -0.77 -8.24 24.90
N CYS A 91 -2.02 -8.67 24.71
CA CYS A 91 -2.80 -8.35 23.51
C CYS A 91 -3.93 -7.39 23.93
N VAL A 92 -3.84 -6.15 23.47
CA VAL A 92 -4.70 -5.04 23.87
C VAL A 92 -5.49 -4.55 22.67
N GLY A 93 -6.82 -4.62 22.76
CA GLY A 93 -7.73 -4.05 21.77
C GLY A 93 -8.05 -4.92 20.55
N VAL A 94 -7.42 -6.09 20.38
CA VAL A 94 -7.77 -7.08 19.34
C VAL A 94 -8.82 -8.06 19.90
N THR A 95 -9.93 -8.24 19.19
CA THR A 95 -11.03 -9.15 19.58
C THR A 95 -10.97 -10.49 18.87
N SER A 96 -10.52 -10.50 17.62
CA SER A 96 -10.43 -11.75 16.86
C SER A 96 -9.36 -11.66 15.78
N LEU A 97 -8.88 -12.84 15.43
CA LEU A 97 -7.93 -13.10 14.37
C LEU A 97 -8.52 -14.13 13.42
N SER A 98 -8.43 -13.88 12.13
CA SER A 98 -8.78 -14.86 11.12
C SER A 98 -7.91 -14.71 9.88
N VAL A 99 -8.04 -15.65 8.96
CA VAL A 99 -7.39 -15.63 7.66
C VAL A 99 -8.48 -15.51 6.60
N ASP A 100 -8.25 -14.67 5.59
CA ASP A 100 -9.18 -14.52 4.48
C ASP A 100 -9.13 -15.76 3.58
N TRP A 101 -10.18 -16.58 3.60
CA TRP A 101 -10.31 -17.78 2.76
C TRP A 101 -11.15 -17.54 1.50
N SER A 102 -11.54 -16.29 1.23
CA SER A 102 -12.32 -15.94 0.03
C SER A 102 -11.53 -16.19 -1.26
N SER A 103 -12.21 -16.02 -2.39
CA SER A 103 -11.57 -15.96 -3.71
C SER A 103 -11.13 -14.53 -4.01
N GLY A 104 -9.99 -14.37 -4.70
CA GLY A 104 -9.50 -13.07 -5.17
C GLY A 104 -8.22 -12.59 -4.50
N SER A 105 -7.94 -11.29 -4.62
CA SER A 105 -6.66 -10.70 -4.21
C SER A 105 -6.46 -10.64 -2.69
N SER A 106 -7.54 -10.67 -1.91
CA SER A 106 -7.47 -10.66 -0.44
C SER A 106 -7.25 -12.04 0.16
N ARG A 107 -7.44 -13.12 -0.61
CA ARG A 107 -7.21 -14.50 -0.13
C ARG A 107 -5.84 -14.65 0.51
N GLY A 108 -5.79 -15.11 1.76
CA GLY A 108 -4.57 -15.28 2.53
C GLY A 108 -4.13 -14.04 3.30
N ASP A 109 -4.88 -12.93 3.25
CA ASP A 109 -4.67 -11.82 4.18
C ASP A 109 -4.98 -12.29 5.60
N LEU A 110 -4.19 -11.82 6.56
CA LEU A 110 -4.51 -11.96 7.97
C LEU A 110 -5.49 -10.84 8.35
N ILE A 111 -6.57 -11.16 9.04
CA ILE A 111 -7.62 -10.23 9.42
C ILE A 111 -7.61 -10.11 10.94
N LEU A 112 -7.35 -8.90 11.44
CA LEU A 112 -7.48 -8.56 12.86
C LEU A 112 -8.71 -7.68 13.01
N ASN A 113 -9.64 -8.12 13.86
CA ASN A 113 -10.73 -7.25 14.30
C ASN A 113 -10.40 -6.71 15.67
N ASN A 114 -10.71 -5.44 15.87
CA ASN A 114 -10.46 -4.72 17.11
C ASN A 114 -11.77 -4.46 17.84
N THR A 115 -11.71 -4.14 19.14
CA THR A 115 -12.87 -3.89 20.02
C THR A 115 -13.78 -2.74 19.58
N GLY A 116 -13.49 -2.08 18.45
CA GLY A 116 -14.12 -0.82 18.11
C GLY A 116 -13.84 0.23 19.19
N GLY A 117 -14.44 1.39 19.03
CA GLY A 117 -14.24 2.57 19.87
C GLY A 117 -14.37 3.82 19.00
N PRO A 118 -14.66 4.98 19.59
CA PRO A 118 -14.88 6.22 18.84
C PRO A 118 -13.62 6.73 18.10
N GLY A 119 -12.49 6.05 18.28
CA GLY A 119 -11.21 6.59 17.90
C GLY A 119 -10.80 6.36 16.46
N ALA A 120 -10.27 7.42 15.85
CA ALA A 120 -9.64 7.36 14.53
C ALA A 120 -8.22 6.78 14.63
N VAL A 121 -7.80 6.02 13.63
CA VAL A 121 -6.41 5.53 13.56
C VAL A 121 -5.49 6.70 13.24
N VAL A 122 -4.52 6.97 14.13
CA VAL A 122 -3.42 7.92 13.89
C VAL A 122 -2.28 7.20 13.19
N SER A 123 -1.92 6.02 13.68
CA SER A 123 -0.86 5.18 13.14
C SER A 123 -1.25 3.70 13.21
N VAL A 124 -0.71 2.90 12.29
CA VAL A 124 -0.72 1.44 12.37
C VAL A 124 0.65 0.93 11.96
N THR A 125 1.21 0.03 12.77
CA THR A 125 2.48 -0.62 12.50
C THR A 125 2.30 -2.12 12.42
N VAL A 126 3.05 -2.73 11.53
CA VAL A 126 3.26 -4.17 11.45
C VAL A 126 4.77 -4.33 11.37
N GLU A 127 5.32 -5.10 12.31
CA GLU A 127 6.76 -5.34 12.38
C GLU A 127 7.01 -6.85 12.37
N GLU A 128 7.84 -7.25 11.44
CA GLU A 128 8.32 -8.61 11.28
C GLU A 128 9.38 -8.91 12.34
N ASP A 129 9.34 -10.11 12.91
CA ASP A 129 10.43 -10.57 13.77
C ASP A 129 11.68 -10.94 12.95
N GLU A 130 12.77 -11.26 13.65
CA GLU A 130 14.03 -11.65 13.02
C GLU A 130 13.86 -12.88 12.11
N SER A 131 12.89 -13.75 12.41
CA SER A 131 12.62 -14.96 11.64
C SER A 131 12.00 -14.67 10.28
N LEU A 132 11.05 -13.73 10.21
CA LEU A 132 10.41 -13.28 8.97
C LEU A 132 11.35 -12.38 8.17
N ALA A 133 12.05 -11.45 8.85
CA ALA A 133 13.04 -10.58 8.24
C ALA A 133 14.17 -11.38 7.57
N ALA A 134 14.68 -12.43 8.22
CA ALA A 134 15.70 -13.32 7.65
C ALA A 134 15.22 -14.14 6.43
N ARG A 135 13.91 -14.16 6.16
CA ARG A 135 13.30 -14.80 4.98
C ARG A 135 12.91 -13.80 3.89
N ASP A 136 13.28 -12.53 4.07
CA ASP A 136 12.88 -11.41 3.20
C ASP A 136 11.36 -11.30 3.05
N ILE A 137 10.61 -11.68 4.10
CA ILE A 137 9.16 -11.52 4.15
C ILE A 137 8.86 -10.17 4.79
N GLN A 138 8.12 -9.34 4.06
CA GLN A 138 7.65 -8.03 4.50
C GLN A 138 6.12 -7.99 4.52
N CYS A 139 5.54 -7.44 5.57
CA CYS A 139 4.13 -7.41 5.88
C CYS A 139 3.66 -5.97 6.08
N GLY A 140 2.57 -5.60 5.40
CA GLY A 140 1.97 -4.28 5.52
C GLY A 140 0.54 -4.34 6.05
N PRO A 141 0.11 -3.40 6.90
CA PRO A 141 -1.28 -3.23 7.28
C PRO A 141 -2.06 -2.47 6.22
N SER A 142 -3.36 -2.75 6.11
CA SER A 142 -4.34 -1.80 5.57
C SER A 142 -4.53 -0.64 6.54
N GLY A 143 -5.08 0.49 6.08
CA GLY A 143 -5.28 1.71 6.88
C GLY A 143 -6.01 1.56 8.23
N GLY A 144 -6.73 0.45 8.45
CA GLY A 144 -7.17 0.04 9.79
C GLY A 144 -8.32 0.87 10.34
N GLY A 145 -9.10 0.25 11.22
CA GLY A 145 -10.24 0.86 11.91
C GLY A 145 -10.79 -0.16 12.88
N THR A 146 -11.99 -0.67 12.62
CA THR A 146 -12.51 -1.87 13.31
C THR A 146 -11.87 -3.15 12.80
N THR A 147 -11.38 -3.16 11.55
CA THR A 147 -10.72 -4.29 10.93
C THR A 147 -9.42 -3.84 10.27
N THR A 148 -8.33 -4.55 10.53
CA THR A 148 -7.05 -4.39 9.85
C THR A 148 -6.75 -5.66 9.08
N ARG A 149 -6.49 -5.53 7.78
CA ARG A 149 -5.93 -6.61 6.96
C ARG A 149 -4.42 -6.46 6.92
N ILE A 150 -3.70 -7.55 7.14
CA ILE A 150 -2.25 -7.60 6.99
C ILE A 150 -1.93 -8.52 5.83
N ARG A 151 -1.05 -8.03 4.96
CA ARG A 151 -0.59 -8.78 3.80
C ARG A 151 0.92 -8.83 3.77
N CYS A 152 1.45 -10.04 3.61
CA CYS A 152 2.87 -10.30 3.53
C CYS A 152 3.31 -10.60 2.09
N TYR A 153 4.56 -10.28 1.79
CA TYR A 153 5.17 -10.37 0.48
C TYR A 153 6.63 -10.79 0.61
N ARG A 154 7.13 -11.46 -0.43
CA ARG A 154 8.56 -11.70 -0.68
C ARG A 154 8.81 -11.46 -2.16
N ASP A 155 9.75 -10.59 -2.49
CA ASP A 155 10.04 -10.21 -3.89
C ASP A 155 8.79 -9.77 -4.70
N GLY A 156 7.87 -9.07 -4.04
CA GLY A 156 6.60 -8.63 -4.63
C GLY A 156 5.54 -9.74 -4.80
N VAL A 157 5.87 -10.99 -4.46
CA VAL A 157 4.94 -12.12 -4.47
C VAL A 157 4.26 -12.23 -3.11
N LYS A 158 2.93 -12.26 -3.10
CA LYS A 158 2.14 -12.40 -1.88
C LYS A 158 2.42 -13.73 -1.20
N ILE A 159 2.74 -13.69 0.10
CA ILE A 159 2.83 -14.85 0.98
C ILE A 159 1.55 -14.92 1.82
N PRO A 160 0.68 -15.92 1.60
CA PRO A 160 -0.51 -16.11 2.42
C PRO A 160 -0.15 -16.32 3.90
N ALA A 161 -0.93 -15.76 4.82
CA ALA A 161 -0.73 -15.95 6.26
C ALA A 161 -0.83 -17.43 6.70
N TYR A 162 -1.49 -18.27 5.90
CA TYR A 162 -1.58 -19.72 6.10
C TYR A 162 -0.45 -20.52 5.43
N SER A 163 0.50 -19.85 4.75
CA SER A 163 1.61 -20.49 4.06
C SER A 163 2.58 -21.14 5.04
N LEU A 164 3.14 -22.29 4.68
CA LEU A 164 4.23 -22.93 5.44
C LEU A 164 5.50 -22.06 5.50
N GLU A 165 5.66 -21.09 4.59
CA GLU A 165 6.74 -20.10 4.66
C GLU A 165 6.66 -19.20 5.89
N MET A 166 5.46 -19.04 6.47
CA MET A 166 5.26 -18.30 7.72
C MET A 166 5.56 -19.17 8.96
N TYR A 167 5.74 -20.48 8.80
CA TYR A 167 5.83 -21.38 9.95
C TYR A 167 7.15 -21.24 10.72
N GLY A 168 7.06 -21.27 12.05
CA GLY A 168 8.20 -21.51 12.92
C GLY A 168 7.89 -21.27 14.40
N LYS A 169 8.67 -21.92 15.28
CA LYS A 169 8.42 -21.93 16.73
C LYS A 169 8.31 -20.53 17.35
N ASN A 170 9.14 -19.61 16.87
CA ASN A 170 9.23 -18.25 17.38
C ASN A 170 8.85 -17.20 16.34
N VAL A 171 8.23 -17.60 15.23
CA VAL A 171 7.86 -16.65 14.17
C VAL A 171 6.70 -15.78 14.65
N ASN A 172 7.01 -14.50 14.84
CA ASN A 172 6.07 -13.49 15.31
C ASN A 172 5.86 -12.39 14.27
N LEU A 173 4.67 -11.80 14.34
CA LEU A 173 4.36 -10.52 13.73
C LEU A 173 3.79 -9.61 14.81
N TRP A 174 4.42 -8.46 15.00
CA TRP A 174 4.02 -7.46 15.98
C TRP A 174 3.11 -6.46 15.29
N VAL A 175 1.96 -6.17 15.89
CA VAL A 175 1.00 -5.23 15.32
C VAL A 175 0.66 -4.19 16.36
N GLY A 176 0.74 -2.92 15.98
CA GLY A 176 0.47 -1.77 16.84
C GLY A 176 -0.48 -0.77 16.18
N TRP A 177 -1.26 -0.07 17.00
CA TRP A 177 -2.06 1.07 16.57
C TRP A 177 -1.98 2.17 17.61
N ASP A 178 -1.84 3.41 17.15
CA ASP A 178 -2.17 4.59 17.93
C ASP A 178 -3.52 5.11 17.50
N MET A 179 -4.44 5.22 18.46
CA MET A 179 -5.82 5.59 18.23
C MET A 179 -6.09 6.95 18.87
N TRP A 180 -6.61 7.89 18.09
CA TRP A 180 -7.15 9.16 18.59
C TRP A 180 -8.43 8.89 19.37
N MET A 181 -8.50 9.17 20.67
CA MET A 181 -9.67 8.82 21.49
C MET A 181 -10.78 9.89 21.47
N GLY A 182 -10.48 11.10 20.97
CA GLY A 182 -11.41 12.23 21.02
C GLY A 182 -11.63 12.76 22.43
N GLU A 183 -12.46 13.80 22.54
CA GLU A 183 -13.08 14.15 23.81
C GLU A 183 -14.22 13.15 24.06
N LEU A 184 -14.20 12.50 25.22
CA LEU A 184 -15.26 11.57 25.67
C LEU A 184 -16.54 12.31 26.04
#